data_AF-A0AAU4R5D2-F1
#
_entry.id   AF-A0AAU4R5D2-F1
#
_cell.length_a   1.000
_cell.length_b   1.000
_cell.length_c   1.000
_cell.angle_alpha   90.00
_cell.angle_beta   90.00
_cell.angle_gamma   90.00
#
_symmetry.space_group_name_H-M   'P 1'
#
loop_
_entity.id
_entity.type
_entity.pdbx_description
1 polymer ?
#
loop_
_entity_poly.entity_id
_entity_poly.type
_entity_poly.pdbx_seq_one_letter_code
_entity_poly.pdbx_strand_id
1 'polypeptide(L)' 'MSANSDDGRQDTGEGGQSDDAERRATDKFISDLLARGEAVFEGEEPTPRTTHVVKRGDGGRLTVRRLRFFGG' A
#
# COMPACT_ATOMS: atom_id res chain seq x y z
N MET A 1 -1.21 44.28 22.83
CA MET A 1 -2.05 43.07 22.92
C MET A 1 -1.63 42.16 21.79
N SER A 2 -1.05 41.00 22.12
CA SER A 2 -0.68 39.95 21.16
C SER A 2 -1.83 38.95 20.99
N ALA A 3 -1.97 38.38 19.79
CA ALA A 3 -2.76 37.21 19.34
C ALA A 3 -3.46 37.57 18.03
N ASN A 4 -3.46 36.79 16.94
CA ASN A 4 -3.01 35.43 16.70
C ASN A 4 -2.54 35.40 15.23
N SER A 5 -1.38 34.79 14.99
CA SER A 5 -1.03 34.28 13.68
C SER A 5 -2.00 33.13 13.39
N ASP A 6 -2.97 33.39 12.53
CA ASP A 6 -3.75 32.38 11.84
C ASP A 6 -2.77 31.64 10.93
N ASP A 7 -2.15 30.59 11.46
CA ASP A 7 -1.45 29.59 10.69
C ASP A 7 -2.53 28.80 9.94
N GLY A 8 -3.05 29.43 8.88
CA GLY A 8 -3.82 28.79 7.84
C GLY A 8 -2.92 27.76 7.20
N ARG A 9 -2.93 26.56 7.80
CA ARG A 9 -2.27 25.37 7.29
C ARG A 9 -2.45 25.32 5.79
N GLN A 10 -1.33 25.35 5.11
CA GLN A 10 -1.18 25.16 3.69
C GLN A 10 -2.07 24.00 3.24
N ASP A 11 -3.18 24.34 2.58
CA ASP A 11 -3.85 23.44 1.65
C ASP A 11 -2.97 23.39 0.40
N THR A 12 -1.86 22.66 0.50
CA THR A 12 -1.10 22.23 -0.68
C THR A 12 -1.98 21.23 -1.40
N GLY A 13 -2.65 21.68 -2.47
CA GLY A 13 -3.40 20.89 -3.44
C GLY A 13 -2.54 19.86 -4.21
N GLU A 14 -1.76 19.06 -3.49
CA GLU A 14 -0.89 17.99 -3.97
C GLU A 14 -1.51 16.60 -3.66
N GLY A 15 -2.79 16.56 -3.28
CA GLY A 15 -3.52 15.32 -2.96
C GLY A 15 -4.03 14.53 -4.17
N GLY A 16 -3.85 15.03 -5.40
CA GLY A 16 -4.38 14.39 -6.62
C GLY A 16 -3.35 13.64 -7.47
N GLN A 17 -2.09 14.09 -7.50
CA GLN A 17 -1.04 13.47 -8.33
C GLN A 17 -0.23 12.42 -7.56
N SER A 18 -0.05 12.62 -6.25
CA SER A 18 0.61 11.66 -5.37
C SER A 18 -0.19 10.38 -5.24
N ASP A 19 -1.53 10.44 -5.12
CA ASP A 19 -2.37 9.24 -5.01
C ASP A 19 -2.24 8.36 -6.27
N ASP A 20 -2.23 8.95 -7.46
CA ASP A 20 -1.99 8.22 -8.72
C ASP A 20 -0.58 7.62 -8.81
N ALA A 21 0.46 8.36 -8.40
CA ALA A 21 1.84 7.87 -8.40
C ALA A 21 2.05 6.75 -7.37
N GLU A 22 1.52 6.91 -6.17
CA GLU A 22 1.51 5.91 -5.09
C GLU A 22 0.72 4.67 -5.49
N ARG A 23 -0.41 4.84 -6.19
CA ARG A 23 -1.22 3.74 -6.71
C ARG A 23 -0.47 2.96 -7.78
N ARG A 24 0.20 3.62 -8.73
CA ARG A 24 1.06 2.95 -9.73
C ARG A 24 2.26 2.27 -9.09
N ALA A 25 2.88 2.87 -8.09
CA ALA A 25 3.99 2.27 -7.36
C ALA A 25 3.54 1.01 -6.60
N THR A 26 2.37 1.08 -5.96
CA THR A 26 1.74 -0.05 -5.26
C THR A 26 1.40 -1.18 -6.23
N ASP A 27 0.81 -0.87 -7.39
CA ASP A 27 0.42 -1.87 -8.39
C ASP A 27 1.64 -2.59 -8.98
N LYS A 28 2.71 -1.83 -9.25
CA LYS A 28 4.01 -2.37 -9.68
C LYS A 28 4.64 -3.25 -8.60
N PHE A 29 4.60 -2.81 -7.34
CA PHE A 29 5.13 -3.57 -6.22
C PHE A 29 4.41 -4.92 -6.06
N ILE A 30 3.09 -4.90 -6.14
CA ILE A 30 2.27 -6.13 -6.06
C ILE A 30 2.57 -7.05 -7.24
N SER A 31 2.64 -6.51 -8.45
CA SER A 31 2.99 -7.28 -9.65
C SER A 31 4.37 -7.94 -9.55
N ASP A 32 5.37 -7.22 -9.04
CA ASP A 32 6.72 -7.74 -8.83
C ASP A 32 6.76 -8.86 -7.77
N LEU A 33 6.03 -8.71 -6.65
CA LEU A 33 5.93 -9.77 -5.66
C LEU A 33 5.23 -11.03 -6.20
N LEU A 34 4.18 -10.87 -7.00
CA LEU A 34 3.48 -11.98 -7.65
C LEU A 34 4.39 -12.69 -8.66
N ALA A 35 5.12 -11.92 -9.48
CA ALA A 35 6.06 -12.48 -10.45
C ALA A 35 7.21 -13.27 -9.80
N ARG A 36 7.63 -12.86 -8.60
CA ARG A 36 8.65 -13.57 -7.80
C ARG A 36 8.10 -14.77 -7.01
N GLY A 37 6.77 -14.93 -6.95
CA GLY A 37 6.11 -15.91 -6.09
C GLY A 37 6.20 -15.57 -4.59
N GLU A 38 6.52 -14.32 -4.26
CA GLU A 38 6.64 -13.80 -2.89
C GLU A 38 5.31 -13.25 -2.35
N ALA A 39 4.29 -13.11 -3.20
CA ALA A 39 2.94 -12.76 -2.78
C ALA A 39 1.90 -13.74 -3.32
N VAL A 40 0.80 -13.87 -2.60
CA VAL A 40 -0.42 -14.57 -3.01
C VAL A 40 -1.64 -13.71 -2.67
N PHE A 41 -2.79 -13.95 -3.33
CA PHE A 41 -4.02 -13.28 -2.93
C PHE A 41 -4.61 -13.87 -1.64
N GLU A 42 -5.39 -13.07 -0.91
CA GLU A 42 -6.14 -13.54 0.25
C GLU A 42 -7.04 -14.72 -0.14
N GLY A 43 -6.86 -15.88 0.51
CA GLY A 43 -7.58 -17.11 0.21
C GLY A 43 -6.83 -18.09 -0.70
N GLU A 44 -5.71 -17.68 -1.31
CA GLU A 44 -4.81 -18.59 -2.01
C GLU A 44 -3.83 -19.26 -1.04
N GLU A 45 -3.34 -20.45 -1.40
CA GLU A 45 -2.39 -21.20 -0.58
C GLU A 45 -1.00 -20.52 -0.62
N PRO A 46 -0.50 -19.99 0.51
CA PRO A 46 0.83 -19.41 0.55
C PRO A 46 1.89 -20.51 0.45
N THR A 47 2.89 -20.27 -0.38
CA THR A 47 4.06 -21.14 -0.47
C THR A 47 5.07 -20.80 0.64
N PRO A 48 6.07 -21.66 0.91
CA PRO A 48 7.14 -21.35 1.85
C PRO A 48 7.97 -20.09 1.50
N ARG A 49 7.87 -19.60 0.26
CA ARG A 49 8.53 -18.37 -0.21
C ARG A 49 7.62 -17.15 -0.16
N THR A 50 6.33 -17.36 0.07
CA THR A 50 5.38 -16.27 0.19
C THR A 50 5.75 -15.46 1.44
N THR A 51 5.84 -14.15 1.28
CA THR A 51 6.15 -13.19 2.35
C THR A 51 5.08 -12.12 2.47
N HIS A 52 4.19 -12.00 1.48
CA HIS A 52 3.13 -11.01 1.44
C HIS A 52 1.78 -11.62 1.02
N VAL A 53 0.68 -11.03 1.49
CA VAL A 53 -0.68 -11.30 1.02
C VAL A 53 -1.26 -10.06 0.40
N VAL A 54 -1.86 -10.24 -0.77
CA VAL A 54 -2.60 -9.20 -1.49
C VAL A 54 -4.08 -9.35 -1.15
N LYS A 55 -4.67 -8.30 -0.57
CA LYS A 55 -6.11 -8.23 -0.33
C LYS A 55 -6.74 -7.27 -1.33
N ARG A 56 -7.79 -7.73 -2.01
CA ARG A 56 -8.66 -6.87 -2.82
C ARG A 56 -9.64 -6.16 -1.89
N GLY A 57 -9.53 -4.83 -1.80
CA GLY A 57 -10.53 -4.02 -1.11
C GLY A 57 -11.76 -3.78 -1.98
N ASP A 58 -12.89 -3.48 -1.35
CA ASP A 58 -14.20 -3.26 -1.99
C ASP A 58 -14.22 -2.20 -3.10
N GLY A 59 -13.26 -1.26 -3.12
CA GLY A 59 -13.13 -0.24 -4.16
C GLY A 59 -12.22 -0.60 -5.33
N GLY A 60 -11.87 -1.88 -5.53
CA GLY A 60 -10.87 -2.30 -6.52
C GLY A 60 -9.44 -1.87 -6.18
N ARG A 61 -9.20 -1.41 -4.96
CA ARG A 61 -7.87 -1.09 -4.44
C ARG A 61 -7.21 -2.36 -3.93
N LEU A 62 -6.03 -2.67 -4.45
CA LEU A 62 -5.19 -3.72 -3.91
C LEU A 62 -4.41 -3.18 -2.71
N THR A 63 -4.42 -3.93 -1.62
CA THR A 63 -3.58 -3.66 -0.45
C THR A 63 -2.68 -4.85 -0.22
N VAL A 64 -1.45 -4.58 0.20
CA VAL A 64 -0.46 -5.61 0.46
C VAL A 64 -0.15 -5.65 1.95
N ARG A 65 -0.07 -6.83 2.52
CA ARG A 65 0.28 -7.01 3.93
C ARG A 65 1.38 -8.05 4.05
N ARG A 66 2.46 -7.69 4.73
CA ARG A 66 3.56 -8.62 5.01
C ARG A 66 3.07 -9.70 5.96
N LEU A 67 3.28 -10.96 5.60
CA LEU A 67 3.08 -12.08 6.47
C LEU A 67 4.20 -12.10 7.51
N ARG A 68 3.82 -12.20 8.77
CA ARG A 68 4.75 -12.46 9.86
C ARG A 68 4.91 -13.97 9.95
N PHE A 69 5.66 -14.56 9.01
CA PHE A 69 6.16 -15.91 9.24
C PHE A 69 7.18 -15.81 10.37
N PHE A 70 6.83 -16.37 11.53
CA PHE A 70 7.82 -16.72 12.54
C PHE A 70 8.70 -17.78 11.89
N GLY A 71 9.93 -17.41 11.54
CA GLY A 71 10.95 -18.40 11.20
C GLY A 71 11.01 -19.43 12.32
N GLY A 72 10.91 -20.71 11.96
CA GLY A 72 11.11 -21.82 12.88
C GLY A 72 12.53 -21.89 13.41
#